data_AF-A0A1Y2DAP0-F1
#
_entry.id   AF-A0A1Y2DAP0-F1
#
_cell.length_a   1.000
_cell.length_b   1.000
_cell.length_c   1.000
_cell.angle_alpha   90.00
_cell.angle_beta   90.00
_cell.angle_gamma   90.00
#
_symmetry.space_group_name_H-M   'P 1'
#
loop_
_entity.id
_entity.type
_entity.pdbx_description
1 polymer ?
#
loop_
_entity_poly.entity_id
_entity_poly.type
_entity_poly.pdbx_seq_one_letter_code
_entity_poly.pdbx_strand_id
1 'polypeptide(L)'
;MAKTSLFQKFIYVVLICTLLIKVVSAFDDENALDEHINDPEIDTDNKEDDIEDMKMPHIDAKKERPIEKVDIPKIIHQYVRSKDSISIHTQNNINSWKSLNTDWEHKLYDYDDIKAFMETHHAKVIDLWNVLDFNEKINMWKYAVLETYGGVYADANCFCVKPINQWIRAYDKSNILIGLDHLYIPKEILNEKKLTDSIQFDIHTIVSAPGHEILANMPFYIHRYRVLGTLNVVENDPDYRKYGRAFFSSGAALFTESCFNYLIENNVVLENIEDGGLVRDVAVLSKNAFAYKASNLSDLPDDVLSVYFPEKTKLKEKNDYII
;
A
#
# COMPACT_ATOMS: atom_id res chain seq x y z
N MET A 1 33.14 37.22 -23.21
CA MET A 1 31.83 37.86 -22.94
C MET A 1 31.28 38.42 -24.24
N ALA A 2 30.32 37.73 -24.86
CA ALA A 2 29.68 38.23 -26.07
C ALA A 2 28.67 39.33 -25.71
N LYS A 3 28.85 40.55 -26.25
CA LYS A 3 27.88 41.64 -26.11
C LYS A 3 26.66 41.32 -26.97
N THR A 4 25.57 40.90 -26.35
CA THR A 4 24.25 40.77 -26.99
C THR A 4 23.85 42.11 -27.60
N SER A 5 23.51 42.12 -28.88
CA SER A 5 23.22 43.36 -29.61
C SER A 5 21.91 44.00 -29.14
N LEU A 6 21.80 45.33 -29.23
CA LEU A 6 20.61 46.08 -28.83
C LEU A 6 19.33 45.54 -29.52
N PHE A 7 19.49 45.01 -30.74
CA PHE A 7 18.42 44.40 -31.52
C PHE A 7 17.91 43.10 -30.92
N GLN A 8 18.79 42.26 -30.35
CA GLN A 8 18.37 41.03 -29.66
C GLN A 8 17.61 41.31 -28.37
N LYS A 9 17.99 42.37 -27.63
CA LYS A 9 17.26 42.81 -26.44
C LYS A 9 15.87 43.35 -26.81
N PHE A 10 15.76 44.08 -27.92
CA PHE A 10 14.48 44.58 -28.43
C PHE A 10 13.54 43.43 -28.82
N ILE A 11 14.04 42.41 -29.53
CA ILE A 11 13.25 41.22 -29.87
C ILE A 11 12.76 40.49 -28.62
N TYR A 12 13.60 40.37 -27.59
CA TYR A 12 13.22 39.72 -26.33
C TYR A 12 12.11 40.46 -25.59
N VAL A 13 12.15 41.80 -25.57
CA VAL A 13 11.09 42.63 -24.96
C VAL A 13 9.79 42.51 -25.75
N VAL A 14 9.83 42.51 -27.09
CA VAL A 14 8.64 42.33 -27.92
C VAL A 14 8.01 40.96 -27.70
N LEU A 15 8.80 39.89 -27.61
CA LEU A 15 8.30 38.54 -27.31
C LEU A 15 7.63 38.45 -25.94
N ILE A 16 8.24 39.02 -24.90
CA ILE A 16 7.66 39.07 -23.55
C ILE A 16 6.35 39.87 -23.54
N CYS A 17 6.29 41.00 -24.23
CA CYS A 17 5.07 41.79 -24.33
C CYS A 17 3.96 41.05 -25.09
N THR A 18 4.27 40.30 -26.15
CA THR A 18 3.25 39.49 -26.87
C THR A 18 2.74 38.31 -26.04
N LEU A 19 3.57 37.73 -25.18
CA LEU A 19 3.15 36.69 -24.24
C LEU A 19 2.26 37.26 -23.12
N LEU A 20 2.61 38.44 -22.59
CA LEU A 20 1.80 39.11 -21.57
C LEU A 20 0.44 39.55 -22.11
N ILE A 21 0.35 40.03 -23.36
CA ILE A 21 -0.93 40.39 -23.99
C ILE A 21 -1.83 39.16 -24.15
N LYS A 22 -1.28 37.98 -24.50
CA LYS A 22 -2.05 36.73 -24.59
C LYS A 22 -2.54 36.23 -23.24
N VAL A 23 -1.76 36.44 -22.18
CA VAL A 23 -2.16 36.10 -20.81
C VAL A 23 -3.26 37.04 -20.33
N VAL A 24 -3.12 38.35 -20.57
CA VAL A 24 -4.15 39.35 -20.22
C VAL A 24 -5.45 39.10 -21.00
N SER A 25 -5.38 38.78 -22.30
CA SER A 25 -6.58 38.41 -23.08
C SER A 25 -7.23 37.12 -22.61
N ALA A 26 -6.46 36.17 -22.06
CA ALA A 26 -7.01 34.94 -21.49
C ALA A 26 -7.68 35.17 -20.12
N PHE A 27 -7.30 36.21 -19.38
CA PHE A 27 -7.96 36.62 -18.13
C PHE A 27 -9.21 37.48 -18.38
N ASP A 28 -9.30 38.20 -19.50
CA ASP A 28 -10.51 38.96 -19.85
C ASP A 28 -11.65 38.05 -20.36
N ASP A 29 -11.34 36.85 -20.89
CA ASP A 29 -12.34 35.86 -21.35
C ASP A 29 -13.01 35.07 -20.20
N GLU A 30 -12.49 35.11 -18.97
CA GLU A 30 -13.14 34.47 -17.80
C GLU A 30 -14.35 35.27 -17.27
N ASN A 31 -14.53 36.53 -17.67
CA ASN A 31 -15.64 37.37 -17.20
C ASN A 31 -16.88 37.38 -18.13
N ALA A 32 -16.92 36.50 -19.15
CA ALA A 32 -18.00 36.47 -20.15
C ALA A 32 -18.94 35.26 -20.03
N LEU A 33 -18.90 34.49 -18.94
CA LEU A 33 -19.78 33.34 -18.70
C LEU A 33 -20.62 33.50 -17.41
N ASP A 34 -21.15 34.70 -17.18
CA ASP A 34 -22.27 34.93 -16.24
C ASP A 34 -23.58 35.09 -17.05
N GLU A 35 -23.94 34.08 -17.83
CA GLU A 35 -25.34 33.90 -18.21
C GLU A 35 -25.98 32.94 -17.21
N HIS A 36 -26.94 33.48 -16.47
CA HIS A 36 -27.83 32.79 -15.53
C HIS A 36 -28.25 31.39 -16.01
N ILE A 37 -27.49 30.37 -15.61
CA ILE A 37 -28.05 29.03 -15.44
C ILE A 37 -28.79 29.09 -14.12
N ASN A 38 -30.13 29.07 -14.19
CA ASN A 38 -30.93 28.67 -13.03
C ASN A 38 -30.49 27.27 -12.65
N ASP A 39 -29.59 27.17 -11.67
CA ASP A 39 -29.25 25.92 -11.03
C ASP A 39 -30.52 25.47 -10.31
N PRO A 40 -31.22 24.42 -10.78
CA PRO A 40 -32.28 23.86 -9.95
C PRO A 40 -31.57 23.43 -8.66
N GLU A 41 -32.07 23.83 -7.49
CA GLU A 41 -31.56 23.38 -6.19
C GLU A 41 -31.18 21.90 -6.32
N ILE A 42 -29.88 21.64 -6.43
CA ILE A 42 -29.38 20.28 -6.52
C ILE A 42 -29.57 19.78 -5.10
N ASP A 43 -30.64 19.02 -4.92
CA ASP A 43 -30.91 18.25 -3.72
C ASP A 43 -29.72 17.31 -3.50
N THR A 44 -28.75 17.76 -2.71
CA THR A 44 -27.53 17.02 -2.38
C THR A 44 -27.83 15.91 -1.38
N ASP A 45 -28.95 15.99 -0.65
CA ASP A 45 -29.30 15.05 0.41
C ASP A 45 -29.73 13.67 -0.14
N ASN A 46 -30.11 13.57 -1.43
CA ASN A 46 -30.50 12.31 -2.07
C ASN A 46 -29.40 11.68 -2.95
N LYS A 47 -28.25 12.34 -3.18
CA LYS A 47 -27.19 11.82 -4.07
C LYS A 47 -26.21 10.87 -3.38
N GLU A 48 -26.10 10.94 -2.06
CA GLU A 48 -25.19 10.07 -1.29
C GLU A 48 -25.72 8.63 -1.30
N ASP A 49 -27.02 8.43 -1.03
CA ASP A 49 -27.71 7.14 -1.15
C ASP A 49 -27.58 6.54 -2.57
N ASP A 50 -27.66 7.39 -3.61
CA ASP A 50 -27.51 6.97 -5.02
C ASP A 50 -26.07 6.50 -5.36
N ILE A 51 -25.03 7.00 -4.67
CA ILE A 51 -23.63 6.59 -4.86
C ILE A 51 -23.30 5.34 -4.04
N GLU A 52 -23.83 5.21 -2.83
CA GLU A 52 -23.64 4.03 -1.97
C GLU A 52 -24.13 2.74 -2.65
N ASP A 53 -25.26 2.82 -3.37
CA ASP A 53 -25.84 1.71 -4.13
C ASP A 53 -25.34 1.62 -5.59
N MET A 54 -24.42 2.51 -6.01
CA MET A 54 -23.92 2.56 -7.38
C MET A 54 -23.00 1.38 -7.70
N LYS A 55 -23.56 0.38 -8.39
CA LYS A 55 -22.75 -0.66 -9.05
C LYS A 55 -21.92 -0.03 -10.16
N MET A 56 -20.63 -0.39 -10.26
CA MET A 56 -19.78 0.10 -11.35
C MET A 56 -20.42 -0.19 -12.71
N PRO A 57 -20.63 0.81 -13.59
CA PRO A 57 -21.51 0.73 -14.78
C PRO A 57 -21.05 -0.22 -15.90
N HIS A 58 -20.08 -1.10 -15.65
CA HIS A 58 -19.47 -1.97 -16.65
C HIS A 58 -19.26 -3.43 -16.17
N ILE A 59 -19.62 -3.79 -14.93
CA ILE A 59 -19.36 -5.13 -14.37
C ILE A 59 -20.50 -6.12 -14.62
N ASP A 60 -21.70 -5.66 -14.97
CA ASP A 60 -22.86 -6.53 -15.25
C ASP A 60 -22.60 -7.56 -16.39
N ALA A 61 -21.56 -7.33 -17.21
CA ALA A 61 -21.13 -8.24 -18.29
C ALA A 61 -19.86 -9.05 -17.98
N LYS A 62 -19.10 -8.76 -16.90
CA LYS A 62 -17.94 -9.57 -16.53
C LYS A 62 -18.48 -10.78 -15.77
N LYS A 63 -18.76 -11.88 -16.49
CA LYS A 63 -19.09 -13.18 -15.86
C LYS A 63 -18.16 -13.38 -14.68
N GLU A 64 -18.73 -13.43 -13.47
CA GLU A 64 -17.96 -13.69 -12.26
C GLU A 64 -17.11 -14.94 -12.52
N ARG A 65 -15.78 -14.78 -12.51
CA ARG A 65 -14.92 -15.95 -12.61
C ARG A 65 -15.13 -16.76 -11.33
N PRO A 66 -15.40 -18.07 -11.42
CA PRO A 66 -15.44 -18.90 -10.23
C PRO A 66 -14.08 -18.83 -9.56
N ILE A 67 -14.05 -18.49 -8.28
CA ILE A 67 -12.83 -18.51 -7.50
C ILE A 67 -12.68 -19.89 -6.89
N GLU A 68 -11.58 -20.54 -7.23
CA GLU A 68 -11.18 -21.78 -6.61
C GLU A 68 -10.43 -21.48 -5.32
N LYS A 69 -10.76 -22.20 -4.23
CA LYS A 69 -9.99 -22.14 -3.00
C LYS A 69 -8.64 -22.82 -3.26
N VAL A 70 -7.56 -22.10 -2.99
CA VAL A 70 -6.19 -22.61 -3.03
C VAL A 70 -5.64 -22.67 -1.61
N ASP A 71 -5.01 -23.77 -1.24
CA ASP A 71 -4.42 -23.93 0.08
C ASP A 71 -3.26 -22.96 0.28
N ILE A 72 -3.18 -22.36 1.47
CA ILE A 72 -2.08 -21.50 1.89
C ILE A 72 -0.96 -22.40 2.42
N PRO A 73 0.22 -22.47 1.77
CA PRO A 73 1.30 -23.31 2.23
C PRO A 73 1.83 -22.88 3.60
N LYS A 74 2.22 -23.83 4.46
CA LYS A 74 2.71 -23.54 5.81
C LYS A 74 4.17 -23.10 5.83
N ILE A 75 4.44 -21.94 5.23
CA ILE A 75 5.78 -21.36 5.11
C ILE A 75 5.74 -19.91 5.63
N ILE A 76 6.70 -19.55 6.49
CA ILE A 76 6.92 -18.20 6.98
C ILE A 76 8.17 -17.65 6.33
N HIS A 77 8.04 -16.54 5.61
CA HIS A 77 9.12 -15.81 4.95
C HIS A 77 9.45 -14.56 5.75
N GLN A 78 10.67 -14.45 6.25
CA GLN A 78 11.17 -13.24 6.88
C GLN A 78 12.51 -12.83 6.28
N TYR A 79 12.81 -11.54 6.29
CA TYR A 79 14.05 -11.00 5.75
C TYR A 79 14.84 -10.24 6.81
N VAL A 80 16.16 -10.43 6.80
CA VAL A 80 17.13 -9.62 7.54
C VAL A 80 18.20 -9.11 6.58
N ARG A 81 18.75 -7.93 6.85
CA ARG A 81 19.79 -7.36 5.98
C ARG A 81 21.02 -8.25 5.84
N SER A 82 21.41 -8.95 6.90
CA SER A 82 22.48 -9.94 6.93
C SER A 82 22.20 -10.92 8.06
N LYS A 83 22.33 -12.22 7.78
CA LYS A 83 22.19 -13.29 8.78
C LYS A 83 23.31 -13.27 9.84
N ASP A 84 24.46 -12.68 9.51
CA ASP A 84 25.62 -12.60 10.41
C ASP A 84 25.51 -11.46 11.43
N SER A 85 24.54 -10.56 11.29
CA SER A 85 24.40 -9.34 12.11
C SER A 85 22.95 -9.08 12.51
N ILE A 86 22.30 -10.09 13.08
CA ILE A 86 20.94 -9.97 13.61
C ILE A 86 21.02 -9.42 15.04
N SER A 87 20.32 -8.32 15.32
CA SER A 87 20.24 -7.78 16.67
C SER A 87 19.48 -8.73 17.61
N ILE A 88 19.78 -8.70 18.91
CA ILE A 88 19.06 -9.53 19.91
C ILE A 88 17.55 -9.27 19.86
N HIS A 89 17.15 -8.01 19.68
CA HIS A 89 15.75 -7.62 19.56
C HIS A 89 15.08 -8.27 18.34
N THR A 90 15.69 -8.15 17.16
CA THR A 90 15.21 -8.80 15.93
C THR A 90 15.18 -10.32 16.06
N GLN A 91 16.18 -10.91 16.72
CA GLN A 91 16.22 -12.35 16.94
C GLN A 91 15.08 -12.83 17.85
N ASN A 92 14.73 -12.06 18.88
CA ASN A 92 13.57 -12.36 19.73
C ASN A 92 12.27 -12.31 18.93
N ASN A 93 12.12 -11.31 18.05
CA ASN A 93 10.94 -11.20 17.19
C ASN A 93 10.84 -12.39 16.23
N ILE A 94 11.92 -12.75 15.53
CA ILE A 94 11.98 -13.97 14.70
C ILE A 94 11.62 -15.24 15.51
N ASN A 95 12.13 -15.36 16.75
CA ASN A 95 11.87 -16.52 17.59
C ASN A 95 10.41 -16.60 18.05
N SER A 96 9.72 -15.47 18.24
CA SER A 96 8.28 -15.46 18.59
C SER A 96 7.45 -16.13 17.49
N TRP A 97 7.71 -15.82 16.22
CA TRP A 97 7.07 -16.45 15.07
C TRP A 97 7.33 -17.96 15.03
N LYS A 98 8.59 -18.39 15.20
CA LYS A 98 8.96 -19.81 15.22
C LYS A 98 8.30 -20.59 16.37
N SER A 99 8.24 -19.98 17.55
CA SER A 99 7.76 -20.65 18.76
C SER A 99 6.25 -20.81 18.78
N LEU A 100 5.50 -19.84 18.23
CA LEU A 100 4.04 -19.90 18.14
C LEU A 100 3.53 -20.72 16.95
N ASN A 101 4.37 -20.95 15.93
CA ASN A 101 4.00 -21.60 14.68
C ASN A 101 4.91 -22.81 14.39
N THR A 102 4.99 -23.75 15.34
CA THR A 102 5.92 -24.90 15.26
C THR A 102 5.61 -25.88 14.13
N ASP A 103 4.40 -25.84 13.58
CA ASP A 103 3.98 -26.63 12.41
C ASP A 103 4.22 -25.91 11.07
N TRP A 104 4.87 -24.74 11.09
CA TRP A 104 5.23 -23.96 9.91
C TRP A 104 6.74 -24.02 9.62
N GLU A 105 7.10 -24.13 8.35
CA GLU A 105 8.48 -23.99 7.91
C GLU A 105 8.89 -22.51 8.01
N HIS A 106 10.00 -22.21 8.68
CA HIS A 106 10.53 -20.84 8.73
C HIS A 106 11.71 -20.67 7.78
N LYS A 107 11.58 -19.73 6.83
CA LYS A 107 12.62 -19.35 5.87
C LYS A 107 13.07 -17.92 6.16
N LEU A 108 14.33 -17.78 6.58
CA LEU A 108 14.99 -16.50 6.79
C LEU A 108 15.89 -16.17 5.60
N TYR A 109 15.61 -15.05 4.95
CA TYR A 109 16.31 -14.57 3.79
C TYR A 109 17.26 -13.43 4.16
N ASP A 110 18.41 -13.36 3.49
CA ASP A 110 19.19 -12.14 3.34
C ASP A 110 19.09 -11.59 1.90
N TYR A 111 19.84 -10.52 1.62
CA TYR A 111 19.75 -9.85 0.32
C TYR A 111 20.24 -10.73 -0.83
N ASP A 112 21.23 -11.59 -0.60
CA ASP A 112 21.76 -12.47 -1.64
C ASP A 112 20.76 -13.58 -1.97
N ASP A 113 20.06 -14.13 -0.96
CA ASP A 113 18.96 -15.06 -1.20
C ASP A 113 17.83 -14.41 -2.01
N ILE A 114 17.46 -13.17 -1.65
CA ILE A 114 16.40 -12.41 -2.34
C ILE A 114 16.79 -12.20 -3.80
N LYS A 115 18.03 -11.77 -4.05
CA LYS A 115 18.52 -11.55 -5.40
C LYS A 115 18.47 -12.85 -6.22
N ALA A 116 19.01 -13.94 -5.68
CA ALA A 116 18.99 -15.24 -6.35
C ALA A 116 17.55 -15.72 -6.63
N PHE A 117 16.64 -15.51 -5.68
CA PHE A 117 15.21 -15.81 -5.86
C PHE A 117 14.61 -15.00 -7.02
N MET A 118 14.83 -13.68 -7.05
CA MET A 118 14.28 -12.81 -8.10
C MET A 118 14.82 -13.17 -9.48
N GLU A 119 16.13 -13.45 -9.59
CA GLU A 119 16.76 -13.88 -10.84
C GLU A 119 16.22 -15.24 -11.33
N THR A 120 15.88 -16.14 -10.41
CA THR A 120 15.42 -17.50 -10.74
C THR A 120 13.93 -17.55 -11.09
N HIS A 121 13.08 -16.93 -10.27
CA HIS A 121 11.62 -17.07 -10.37
C HIS A 121 10.95 -15.91 -11.10
N HIS A 122 11.55 -14.72 -11.06
CA HIS A 122 10.96 -13.47 -11.56
C HIS A 122 11.81 -12.84 -12.67
N ALA A 123 12.53 -13.66 -13.44
CA ALA A 123 13.41 -13.22 -14.52
C ALA A 123 12.75 -12.27 -15.54
N LYS A 124 11.44 -12.41 -15.77
CA LYS A 124 10.68 -11.55 -16.69
C LYS A 124 10.59 -10.08 -16.24
N VAL A 125 10.74 -9.82 -14.94
CA VAL A 125 10.66 -8.48 -14.34
C VAL A 125 11.97 -8.07 -13.67
N ILE A 126 13.06 -8.80 -13.92
CA ILE A 126 14.35 -8.56 -13.26
C ILE A 126 14.94 -7.20 -13.62
N ASP A 127 14.73 -6.72 -14.85
CA ASP A 127 15.20 -5.40 -15.27
C ASP A 127 14.50 -4.28 -14.48
N LEU A 128 13.20 -4.42 -14.24
CA LEU A 128 12.47 -3.53 -13.34
C LEU A 128 13.05 -3.60 -11.93
N TRP A 129 13.22 -4.80 -11.38
CA TRP A 129 13.74 -4.97 -10.03
C TRP A 129 15.14 -4.38 -9.88
N ASN A 130 16.03 -4.54 -10.87
CA ASN A 130 17.41 -4.07 -10.82
C ASN A 130 17.53 -2.55 -10.69
N VAL A 131 16.61 -1.79 -11.28
CA VAL A 131 16.61 -0.32 -11.22
C VAL A 131 15.95 0.25 -9.96
N LEU A 132 15.38 -0.60 -9.10
CA LEU A 132 14.80 -0.20 -7.83
C LEU A 132 15.87 0.05 -6.76
N ASP A 133 15.57 0.98 -5.86
CA ASP A 133 16.32 1.19 -4.63
C ASP A 133 16.08 0.03 -3.66
N PHE A 134 16.95 -0.10 -2.66
CA PHE A 134 16.96 -1.24 -1.75
C PHE A 134 15.58 -1.52 -1.10
N ASN A 135 14.92 -0.52 -0.50
CA ASN A 135 13.62 -0.73 0.15
C ASN A 135 12.53 -1.16 -0.85
N GLU A 136 12.59 -0.65 -2.08
CA GLU A 136 11.65 -1.02 -3.13
C GLU A 136 11.88 -2.45 -3.63
N LYS A 137 13.15 -2.85 -3.74
CA LYS A 137 13.54 -4.24 -4.05
C LYS A 137 13.00 -5.21 -3.03
N ILE A 138 13.09 -4.86 -1.74
CA ILE A 138 12.54 -5.68 -0.66
C ILE A 138 11.02 -5.75 -0.80
N ASN A 139 10.31 -4.62 -0.93
CA ASN A 139 8.86 -4.63 -1.10
C ASN A 139 8.41 -5.49 -2.29
N MET A 140 9.02 -5.30 -3.47
CA MET A 140 8.72 -6.11 -4.65
C MET A 140 8.95 -7.60 -4.41
N TRP A 141 10.03 -7.95 -3.69
CA TRP A 141 10.29 -9.34 -3.32
C TRP A 141 9.24 -9.92 -2.37
N LYS A 142 8.70 -9.16 -1.40
CA LYS A 142 7.63 -9.64 -0.50
C LYS A 142 6.42 -10.13 -1.28
N TYR A 143 6.03 -9.38 -2.31
CA TYR A 143 4.91 -9.77 -3.18
C TYR A 143 5.28 -10.97 -4.04
N ALA A 144 6.48 -10.98 -4.62
CA ALA A 144 6.98 -12.02 -5.50
C ALA A 144 7.12 -13.38 -4.79
N VAL A 145 7.63 -13.40 -3.55
CA VAL A 145 7.83 -14.64 -2.80
C VAL A 145 6.48 -15.27 -2.41
N LEU A 146 5.50 -14.46 -2.04
CA LEU A 146 4.14 -14.92 -1.75
C LEU A 146 3.36 -15.30 -3.01
N GLU A 147 3.53 -14.59 -4.11
CA GLU A 147 2.95 -14.97 -5.39
C GLU A 147 3.48 -16.35 -5.84
N THR A 148 4.77 -16.61 -5.66
CA THR A 148 5.40 -17.85 -6.13
C THR A 148 5.16 -19.03 -5.20
N TYR A 149 5.32 -18.84 -3.89
CA TYR A 149 5.27 -19.92 -2.91
C TYR A 149 4.03 -19.91 -2.02
N GLY A 150 3.28 -18.81 -1.98
CA GLY A 150 2.29 -18.56 -0.93
C GLY A 150 2.92 -18.49 0.46
N GLY A 151 2.11 -18.75 1.48
CA GLY A 151 2.49 -18.74 2.88
C GLY A 151 2.30 -17.38 3.53
N VAL A 152 3.15 -17.06 4.49
CA VAL A 152 3.12 -15.82 5.26
C VAL A 152 4.42 -15.07 5.05
N TYR A 153 4.33 -13.80 4.67
CA TYR A 153 5.40 -12.85 4.84
C TYR A 153 5.17 -12.11 6.15
N ALA A 154 6.22 -11.94 6.95
CA ALA A 154 6.22 -11.06 8.12
C ALA A 154 7.57 -10.34 8.24
N ASP A 155 7.55 -9.03 8.50
CA ASP A 155 8.80 -8.30 8.76
C ASP A 155 9.52 -8.90 10.00
N ALA A 156 10.84 -9.05 9.93
CA ALA A 156 11.63 -9.68 11.00
C ALA A 156 11.67 -8.86 12.31
N ASN A 157 11.26 -7.59 12.26
CA ASN A 157 11.12 -6.73 13.44
C ASN A 157 9.71 -6.75 14.04
N CYS A 158 8.77 -7.49 13.48
CA CYS A 158 7.44 -7.69 14.05
C CYS A 158 7.43 -8.85 15.04
N PHE A 159 6.91 -8.63 16.25
CA PHE A 159 6.74 -9.67 17.25
C PHE A 159 5.38 -10.35 17.07
N CYS A 160 5.36 -11.68 17.07
CA CYS A 160 4.16 -12.49 16.91
C CYS A 160 3.49 -12.73 18.27
N VAL A 161 2.24 -12.34 18.42
CA VAL A 161 1.44 -12.56 19.64
C VAL A 161 0.36 -13.62 19.47
N LYS A 162 0.05 -14.02 18.23
CA LYS A 162 -0.96 -15.04 17.90
C LYS A 162 -0.47 -16.01 16.82
N PRO A 163 -0.77 -17.31 16.94
CA PRO A 163 -0.48 -18.27 15.88
C PRO A 163 -1.23 -17.98 14.58
N ILE A 164 -0.57 -18.13 13.43
CA ILE A 164 -1.12 -17.94 12.07
C ILE A 164 -2.36 -18.79 11.85
N ASN A 165 -2.36 -20.01 12.39
CA ASN A 165 -3.49 -20.94 12.30
C ASN A 165 -4.79 -20.35 12.87
N GLN A 166 -4.73 -19.38 13.80
CA GLN A 166 -5.94 -18.71 14.30
C GLN A 166 -6.54 -17.78 13.23
N TRP A 167 -5.70 -17.05 12.49
CA TRP A 167 -6.15 -16.17 11.40
C TRP A 167 -6.75 -16.98 10.24
N ILE A 168 -6.04 -18.02 9.79
CA ILE A 168 -6.50 -18.85 8.66
C ILE A 168 -7.81 -19.57 8.98
N ARG A 169 -7.98 -20.08 10.21
CA ARG A 169 -9.24 -20.74 10.61
C ARG A 169 -10.43 -19.78 10.67
N ALA A 170 -10.21 -18.52 11.04
CA ALA A 170 -11.28 -17.52 11.03
C ALA A 170 -11.76 -17.19 9.61
N TYR A 171 -10.90 -17.41 8.61
CA TYR A 171 -11.16 -17.10 7.21
C TYR A 171 -10.82 -18.29 6.28
N ASP A 172 -11.37 -19.47 6.58
CA ASP A 172 -11.06 -20.74 5.92
C ASP A 172 -11.35 -20.77 4.40
N LYS A 173 -12.20 -19.86 3.92
CA LYS A 173 -12.54 -19.67 2.51
C LYS A 173 -11.63 -18.69 1.76
N SER A 174 -10.76 -17.96 2.46
CA SER A 174 -9.89 -16.94 1.85
C SER A 174 -8.64 -17.55 1.20
N ASN A 175 -8.25 -17.05 0.05
CA ASN A 175 -6.97 -17.30 -0.59
C ASN A 175 -5.90 -16.28 -0.18
N ILE A 176 -6.29 -15.11 0.32
CA ILE A 176 -5.35 -14.12 0.86
C ILE A 176 -5.94 -13.46 2.11
N LEU A 177 -5.10 -13.20 3.11
CA LEU A 177 -5.44 -12.42 4.29
C LEU A 177 -4.54 -11.18 4.31
N ILE A 178 -5.16 -10.00 4.37
CA ILE A 178 -4.49 -8.70 4.40
C ILE A 178 -4.92 -7.91 5.63
N GLY A 179 -4.02 -7.11 6.19
CA GLY A 179 -4.33 -6.22 7.32
C GLY A 179 -4.76 -4.84 6.88
N LEU A 180 -5.70 -4.25 7.61
CA LEU A 180 -6.10 -2.85 7.42
C LEU A 180 -5.28 -1.94 8.36
N ASP A 181 -4.27 -1.24 7.87
CA ASP A 181 -3.47 -0.32 8.72
C ASP A 181 -4.26 0.97 9.03
N HIS A 182 -4.93 1.51 8.02
CA HIS A 182 -5.75 2.72 8.14
C HIS A 182 -7.02 2.60 7.31
N LEU A 183 -8.14 3.02 7.89
CA LEU A 183 -9.36 3.36 7.17
C LEU A 183 -9.91 4.64 7.80
N TYR A 184 -10.23 5.59 6.94
CA TYR A 184 -10.84 6.86 7.23
C TYR A 184 -11.88 7.12 6.16
N ILE A 185 -13.14 6.91 6.53
CA ILE A 185 -14.30 7.22 5.71
C ILE A 185 -14.79 8.59 6.20
N PRO A 186 -14.57 9.68 5.43
CA PRO A 186 -15.12 10.96 5.81
C PRO A 186 -16.65 10.91 5.65
N LYS A 187 -17.37 11.59 6.54
CA LYS A 187 -18.84 11.76 6.43
C LYS A 187 -19.26 12.72 5.30
N GLU A 188 -18.30 13.37 4.65
CA GLU A 188 -18.50 14.35 3.58
C GLU A 188 -17.39 14.14 2.53
N ILE A 189 -17.69 14.32 1.23
CA ILE A 189 -16.67 14.22 0.17
C ILE A 189 -15.61 15.30 0.38
N LEU A 190 -14.41 14.89 0.75
CA LEU A 190 -13.26 15.79 0.82
C LEU A 190 -12.70 15.95 -0.60
N ASN A 191 -12.91 17.14 -1.18
CA ASN A 191 -12.45 17.50 -2.54
C ASN A 191 -10.93 17.35 -2.77
N GLU A 192 -10.14 17.04 -1.74
CA GLU A 192 -8.66 17.06 -1.78
C GLU A 192 -7.97 15.78 -1.26
N LYS A 193 -8.68 14.79 -0.69
CA LYS A 193 -8.02 13.62 -0.10
C LYS A 193 -7.72 12.53 -1.13
N LYS A 194 -6.49 11.99 -1.08
CA LYS A 194 -6.07 10.86 -1.92
C LYS A 194 -6.58 9.55 -1.34
N LEU A 195 -6.66 8.51 -2.17
CA LEU A 195 -7.07 7.16 -1.73
C LEU A 195 -6.31 6.68 -0.49
N THR A 196 -5.00 6.91 -0.41
CA THR A 196 -4.15 6.52 0.73
C THR A 196 -4.45 7.28 2.02
N ASP A 197 -5.10 8.45 1.93
CA ASP A 197 -5.55 9.21 3.09
C ASP A 197 -6.86 8.65 3.67
N SER A 198 -7.54 7.80 2.90
CA SER A 198 -8.79 7.15 3.24
C SER A 198 -8.62 5.68 3.57
N ILE A 199 -7.72 4.96 2.91
CA ILE A 199 -7.49 3.53 3.18
C ILE A 199 -6.03 3.17 2.97
N GLN A 200 -5.48 2.34 3.84
CA GLN A 200 -4.16 1.76 3.71
C GLN A 200 -4.16 0.32 4.21
N PHE A 201 -3.67 -0.59 3.36
CA PHE A 201 -3.43 -1.97 3.74
C PHE A 201 -1.98 -2.18 4.21
N ASP A 202 -1.83 -3.06 5.21
CA ASP A 202 -0.56 -3.44 5.81
C ASP A 202 0.29 -4.27 4.85
N ILE A 203 1.58 -3.97 4.79
CA ILE A 203 2.59 -4.72 4.01
C ILE A 203 3.65 -5.40 4.88
N HIS A 204 3.56 -5.22 6.19
CA HIS A 204 4.43 -5.80 7.20
C HIS A 204 4.09 -7.27 7.44
N THR A 205 2.82 -7.65 7.31
CA THR A 205 2.37 -9.04 7.28
C THR A 205 1.31 -9.28 6.21
N ILE A 206 1.54 -10.28 5.36
CA ILE A 206 0.60 -10.72 4.33
C ILE A 206 0.55 -12.24 4.34
N VAL A 207 -0.65 -12.82 4.30
CA VAL A 207 -0.84 -14.27 4.15
C VAL A 207 -1.47 -14.52 2.79
N SER A 208 -0.91 -15.42 1.99
CA SER A 208 -1.45 -15.68 0.65
C SER A 208 -1.29 -17.13 0.22
N ALA A 209 -2.25 -17.64 -0.52
CA ALA A 209 -2.06 -18.74 -1.43
C ALA A 209 -1.18 -18.28 -2.61
N PRO A 210 -0.43 -19.19 -3.24
CA PRO A 210 0.36 -18.84 -4.43
C PRO A 210 -0.55 -18.37 -5.56
N GLY A 211 -0.06 -17.42 -6.37
CA GLY A 211 -0.71 -16.93 -7.59
C GLY A 211 -1.87 -15.95 -7.38
N HIS A 212 -2.12 -15.47 -6.16
CA HIS A 212 -3.22 -14.52 -5.92
C HIS A 212 -3.04 -13.21 -6.72
N GLU A 213 -4.10 -12.74 -7.38
CA GLU A 213 -4.00 -11.68 -8.38
C GLU A 213 -3.58 -10.31 -7.82
N ILE A 214 -3.95 -10.00 -6.57
CA ILE A 214 -3.46 -8.80 -5.85
C ILE A 214 -1.92 -8.75 -5.88
N LEU A 215 -1.25 -9.88 -5.65
CA LEU A 215 0.20 -9.97 -5.61
C LEU A 215 0.80 -10.07 -7.01
N ALA A 216 0.18 -10.87 -7.89
CA ALA A 216 0.63 -11.06 -9.27
C ALA A 216 0.63 -9.74 -10.09
N ASN A 217 -0.25 -8.80 -9.75
CA ASN A 217 -0.31 -7.49 -10.40
C ASN A 217 0.74 -6.49 -9.88
N MET A 218 1.41 -6.74 -8.75
CA MET A 218 2.32 -5.75 -8.14
C MET A 218 3.47 -5.28 -9.06
N PRO A 219 4.11 -6.14 -9.88
CA PRO A 219 5.09 -5.67 -10.86
C PRO A 219 4.53 -4.65 -11.86
N PHE A 220 3.25 -4.79 -12.25
CA PHE A 220 2.58 -3.80 -13.10
C PHE A 220 2.40 -2.46 -12.40
N TYR A 221 1.92 -2.45 -11.15
CA TYR A 221 1.77 -1.20 -10.37
C TYR A 221 3.11 -0.48 -10.19
N ILE A 222 4.16 -1.23 -9.82
CA ILE A 222 5.51 -0.68 -9.64
C ILE A 222 6.04 -0.11 -10.96
N HIS A 223 5.90 -0.85 -12.07
CA HIS A 223 6.31 -0.37 -13.39
C HIS A 223 5.55 0.90 -13.80
N ARG A 224 4.22 0.92 -13.63
CA ARG A 224 3.37 2.09 -13.93
C ARG A 224 3.83 3.31 -13.14
N TYR A 225 4.08 3.17 -11.84
CA TYR A 225 4.61 4.25 -11.03
C TYR A 225 5.95 4.77 -11.56
N ARG A 226 6.87 3.86 -11.93
CA ARG A 226 8.18 4.24 -12.48
C ARG A 226 8.05 5.05 -13.77
N VAL A 227 7.17 4.64 -14.68
CA VAL A 227 6.88 5.39 -15.91
C VAL A 227 6.35 6.79 -15.59
N LEU A 228 5.37 6.90 -14.68
CA LEU A 228 4.82 8.20 -14.27
C LEU A 228 5.86 9.09 -13.57
N GLY A 229 6.76 8.48 -12.80
CA GLY A 229 7.89 9.18 -12.19
C GLY A 229 8.82 9.84 -13.22
N THR A 230 9.02 9.23 -14.39
CA THR A 230 9.81 9.87 -15.47
C THR A 230 9.18 11.15 -16.03
N LEU A 231 7.90 11.37 -15.76
CA LEU A 231 7.15 12.56 -16.17
C LEU A 231 7.12 13.65 -15.08
N ASN A 232 7.86 13.49 -13.97
CA ASN A 232 7.88 14.39 -12.80
C ASN A 232 6.51 14.67 -12.17
N VAL A 233 5.53 13.76 -12.35
CA VAL A 233 4.17 13.94 -11.84
C VAL A 233 4.12 13.84 -10.31
N VAL A 234 5.03 13.09 -9.69
CA VAL A 234 4.90 12.66 -8.28
C VAL A 234 5.77 13.48 -7.30
N GLU A 235 6.85 14.11 -7.76
CA GLU A 235 7.87 14.70 -6.87
C GLU A 235 7.46 16.04 -6.21
N ASN A 236 6.36 16.64 -6.63
CA ASN A 236 5.83 17.89 -6.05
C ASN A 236 4.82 17.67 -4.92
N ASP A 237 4.53 16.41 -4.59
CA ASP A 237 3.52 16.03 -3.60
C ASP A 237 4.02 16.22 -2.14
N PRO A 238 3.30 16.93 -1.26
CA PRO A 238 3.63 17.06 0.15
C PRO A 238 3.76 15.72 0.89
N ASP A 239 2.95 14.73 0.55
CA ASP A 239 2.95 13.41 1.20
C ASP A 239 4.15 12.59 0.79
N TYR A 240 4.63 12.77 -0.45
CA TYR A 240 5.87 12.15 -0.92
C TYR A 240 7.07 12.54 -0.06
N ARG A 241 7.13 13.80 0.41
CA ARG A 241 8.19 14.26 1.33
C ARG A 241 8.07 13.63 2.71
N LYS A 242 6.85 13.35 3.17
CA LYS A 242 6.57 12.81 4.51
C LYS A 242 6.81 11.31 4.60
N TYR A 243 6.25 10.54 3.67
CA TYR A 243 6.28 9.07 3.70
C TYR A 243 7.42 8.48 2.87
N GLY A 244 8.01 9.27 1.98
CA GLY A 244 9.18 8.90 1.18
C GLY A 244 8.85 8.04 -0.04
N ARG A 245 9.85 7.89 -0.91
CA ARG A 245 9.73 7.24 -2.22
C ARG A 245 9.16 5.83 -2.15
N ALA A 246 9.74 4.97 -1.31
CA ALA A 246 9.39 3.56 -1.26
C ALA A 246 7.92 3.31 -0.89
N PHE A 247 7.31 4.18 -0.08
CA PHE A 247 5.89 4.11 0.26
C PHE A 247 5.01 4.20 -0.99
N PHE A 248 5.30 5.16 -1.87
CA PHE A 248 4.53 5.43 -3.08
C PHE A 248 4.91 4.57 -4.29
N SER A 249 6.14 4.08 -4.35
CA SER A 249 6.66 3.44 -5.56
C SER A 249 6.64 1.92 -5.55
N SER A 250 6.44 1.32 -4.38
CA SER A 250 6.44 -0.14 -4.19
C SER A 250 5.78 -0.60 -2.89
N GLY A 251 5.55 0.30 -1.95
CA GLY A 251 5.07 -0.01 -0.60
C GLY A 251 3.56 0.12 -0.47
N ALA A 252 3.13 0.54 0.72
CA ALA A 252 1.74 0.48 1.14
C ALA A 252 0.78 1.23 0.21
N ALA A 253 1.19 2.34 -0.43
CA ALA A 253 0.33 3.05 -1.37
C ALA A 253 -0.05 2.18 -2.58
N LEU A 254 0.93 1.60 -3.28
CA LEU A 254 0.64 0.75 -4.45
C LEU A 254 0.00 -0.58 -4.08
N PHE A 255 0.38 -1.14 -2.93
CA PHE A 255 -0.30 -2.33 -2.44
C PHE A 255 -1.77 -2.04 -2.15
N THR A 256 -2.06 -0.88 -1.55
CA THR A 256 -3.42 -0.42 -1.32
C THR A 256 -4.17 -0.24 -2.63
N GLU A 257 -3.56 0.36 -3.65
CA GLU A 257 -4.20 0.46 -4.98
C GLU A 257 -4.52 -0.92 -5.58
N SER A 258 -3.61 -1.89 -5.45
CA SER A 258 -3.85 -3.26 -5.95
C SER A 258 -5.00 -3.95 -5.21
N CYS A 259 -5.03 -3.87 -3.88
CA CYS A 259 -6.13 -4.38 -3.06
C CYS A 259 -7.44 -3.67 -3.40
N PHE A 260 -7.42 -2.33 -3.47
CA PHE A 260 -8.60 -1.53 -3.74
C PHE A 260 -9.21 -1.85 -5.10
N ASN A 261 -8.39 -1.96 -6.14
CA ASN A 261 -8.88 -2.35 -7.47
C ASN A 261 -9.50 -3.74 -7.47
N TYR A 262 -8.90 -4.71 -6.76
CA TYR A 262 -9.53 -6.03 -6.58
C TYR A 262 -10.90 -5.90 -5.91
N LEU A 263 -11.00 -5.16 -4.80
CA LEU A 263 -12.25 -5.03 -4.04
C LEU A 263 -13.34 -4.34 -4.87
N ILE A 264 -13.02 -3.27 -5.58
CA ILE A 264 -13.97 -2.54 -6.44
C ILE A 264 -14.42 -3.39 -7.63
N GLU A 265 -13.51 -4.11 -8.30
CA GLU A 265 -13.88 -5.04 -9.37
C GLU A 265 -14.83 -6.17 -8.92
N ASN A 266 -14.94 -6.34 -7.60
CA ASN A 266 -15.75 -7.34 -6.95
C ASN A 266 -16.95 -6.75 -6.17
N ASN A 267 -17.32 -5.50 -6.48
CA ASN A 267 -18.49 -4.79 -5.94
C ASN A 267 -18.55 -4.75 -4.40
N VAL A 268 -17.40 -4.50 -3.77
CA VAL A 268 -17.30 -4.35 -2.31
C VAL A 268 -17.65 -2.94 -1.86
N VAL A 269 -18.47 -2.84 -0.84
CA VAL A 269 -18.66 -1.62 -0.05
C VAL A 269 -17.59 -1.59 1.05
N LEU A 270 -16.76 -0.53 1.11
CA LEU A 270 -15.60 -0.46 2.01
C LEU A 270 -15.98 -0.45 3.50
N GLU A 271 -17.14 0.10 3.84
CA GLU A 271 -17.65 0.08 5.23
C GLU A 271 -17.78 -1.34 5.78
N ASN A 272 -18.09 -2.31 4.90
CA ASN A 272 -18.24 -3.71 5.29
C ASN A 272 -16.93 -4.40 5.67
N ILE A 273 -15.77 -3.74 5.50
CA ILE A 273 -14.45 -4.30 5.85
C ILE A 273 -13.74 -3.54 6.97
N GLU A 274 -14.36 -2.50 7.57
CA GLU A 274 -13.76 -1.71 8.66
C GLU A 274 -13.39 -2.57 9.88
N ASP A 275 -14.32 -3.43 10.31
CA ASP A 275 -14.13 -4.37 11.42
C ASP A 275 -13.50 -5.71 10.98
N GLY A 276 -13.02 -5.75 9.73
CA GLY A 276 -12.60 -6.96 9.05
C GLY A 276 -13.77 -7.72 8.43
N GLY A 277 -13.47 -8.60 7.48
CA GLY A 277 -14.48 -9.33 6.72
C GLY A 277 -13.88 -10.21 5.64
N LEU A 278 -14.72 -11.03 5.02
CA LEU A 278 -14.35 -11.85 3.86
C LEU A 278 -15.05 -11.31 2.61
N VAL A 279 -14.26 -10.85 1.66
CA VAL A 279 -14.69 -10.47 0.33
C VAL A 279 -14.22 -11.54 -0.64
N ARG A 280 -15.14 -12.32 -1.20
CA ARG A 280 -14.79 -13.40 -2.13
C ARG A 280 -13.72 -14.32 -1.51
N ASP A 281 -12.48 -14.25 -1.97
CA ASP A 281 -11.31 -14.97 -1.41
C ASP A 281 -10.29 -14.07 -0.70
N VAL A 282 -10.61 -12.80 -0.46
CA VAL A 282 -9.80 -11.84 0.29
C VAL A 282 -10.40 -11.66 1.68
N ALA A 283 -9.69 -12.10 2.70
CA ALA A 283 -9.99 -11.74 4.07
C ALA A 283 -9.26 -10.44 4.43
N VAL A 284 -10.02 -9.42 4.80
CA VAL A 284 -9.51 -8.19 5.39
C VAL A 284 -9.58 -8.34 6.89
N LEU A 285 -8.45 -8.23 7.57
CA LEU A 285 -8.41 -8.27 9.02
C LEU A 285 -8.41 -6.84 9.56
N SER A 286 -9.11 -6.63 10.67
CA SER A 286 -9.19 -5.34 11.31
C SER A 286 -7.81 -4.81 11.72
N LYS A 287 -7.76 -3.51 12.01
CA LYS A 287 -6.52 -2.81 12.35
C LYS A 287 -5.68 -3.47 13.44
N ASN A 288 -6.34 -4.02 14.46
CA ASN A 288 -5.66 -4.62 15.60
C ASN A 288 -5.15 -6.05 15.33
N ALA A 289 -5.37 -6.60 14.13
CA ALA A 289 -4.91 -7.94 13.78
C ALA A 289 -3.45 -7.98 13.32
N PHE A 290 -2.95 -6.90 12.70
CA PHE A 290 -1.58 -6.81 12.21
C PHE A 290 -0.83 -5.54 12.64
N ALA A 291 -1.51 -4.59 13.28
CA ALA A 291 -0.89 -3.44 13.91
C ALA A 291 -1.50 -3.26 15.30
N TYR A 292 -0.87 -3.86 16.31
CA TYR A 292 -1.31 -3.66 17.68
C TYR A 292 -1.01 -2.22 18.13
N LYS A 293 -2.05 -1.38 18.13
CA LYS A 293 -1.97 -0.04 18.69
C LYS A 293 -2.37 -0.11 20.17
N ALA A 294 -1.39 -0.34 21.04
CA ALA A 294 -1.62 -0.35 22.49
C ALA A 294 -2.18 1.01 22.92
N SER A 295 -3.42 1.04 23.44
CA SER A 295 -3.92 2.21 24.18
C SER A 295 -3.29 2.31 25.56
N ASN A 296 -2.95 1.16 26.18
CA ASN A 296 -2.26 1.06 27.47
C ASN A 296 -1.29 -0.14 27.52
N LEU A 297 -0.22 -0.03 28.31
CA LEU A 297 0.79 -1.09 28.52
C LEU A 297 0.23 -2.38 29.12
N SER A 298 -0.89 -2.30 29.87
CA SER A 298 -1.58 -3.46 30.47
C SER A 298 -2.20 -4.39 29.44
N ASP A 299 -2.41 -3.90 28.23
CA ASP A 299 -3.10 -4.63 27.17
C ASP A 299 -2.10 -5.53 26.40
N LEU A 300 -0.79 -5.33 26.62
CA LEU A 300 0.29 -6.09 26.00
C LEU A 300 0.56 -7.41 26.75
N PRO A 301 0.79 -8.51 26.02
CA PRO A 301 1.33 -9.73 26.61
C PRO A 301 2.66 -9.49 27.37
N ASP A 302 2.88 -10.19 28.49
CA ASP A 302 4.04 -9.99 29.38
C ASP A 302 5.39 -10.21 28.68
N ASP A 303 5.44 -11.11 27.70
CA ASP A 303 6.59 -11.38 26.85
C ASP A 303 6.92 -10.19 25.95
N VAL A 304 5.92 -9.48 25.42
CA VAL A 304 6.10 -8.25 24.64
C VAL A 304 6.70 -7.14 25.51
N LEU A 305 6.23 -6.99 26.76
CA LEU A 305 6.77 -6.00 27.70
C LEU A 305 8.26 -6.22 27.95
N SER A 306 8.69 -7.49 28.08
CA SER A 306 10.09 -7.83 28.32
C SER A 306 11.03 -7.51 27.14
N VAL A 307 10.52 -7.56 25.91
CA VAL A 307 11.30 -7.33 24.67
C VAL A 307 11.37 -5.85 24.28
N TYR A 308 10.28 -5.10 24.47
CA TYR A 308 10.17 -3.70 24.04
C TYR A 308 10.36 -2.70 25.18
N PHE A 309 10.13 -3.09 26.44
CA PHE A 309 10.16 -2.19 27.60
C PHE A 309 10.88 -2.81 28.82
N PRO A 310 12.18 -3.14 28.72
CA PRO A 310 12.93 -3.77 29.81
C PRO A 310 13.08 -2.87 31.06
N GLU A 311 12.97 -1.54 30.89
CA GLU A 311 12.84 -0.57 31.99
C GLU A 311 11.48 0.13 31.87
N LYS A 312 10.60 -0.02 32.88
CA LYS A 312 9.23 0.53 32.94
C LYS A 312 9.11 2.07 32.80
N THR A 313 10.21 2.81 32.57
CA THR A 313 10.30 4.27 32.76
C THR A 313 10.67 5.08 31.51
N LYS A 314 10.80 4.50 30.32
CA LYS A 314 11.01 5.28 29.07
C LYS A 314 10.07 4.86 27.95
N LEU A 315 8.81 5.27 28.09
CA LEU A 315 7.88 5.40 26.97
C LEU A 315 8.37 6.56 26.08
N LYS A 316 8.99 6.23 24.94
CA LYS A 316 8.88 7.10 23.77
C LYS A 316 7.75 6.51 22.94
N GLU A 317 6.82 7.34 22.48
CA GLU A 317 5.87 7.00 21.43
C GLU A 317 6.67 6.42 20.26
N LYS A 318 6.74 5.10 20.17
CA LYS A 318 7.38 4.40 19.09
C LYS A 318 6.39 3.34 18.65
N ASN A 319 5.95 3.46 17.41
CA ASN A 319 5.09 2.51 16.71
C ASN A 319 5.88 1.21 16.51
N ASP A 320 6.14 0.49 17.60
CA ASP A 320 6.75 -0.82 17.53
C ASP A 320 5.61 -1.80 17.20
N TYR A 321 5.54 -2.19 15.93
CA TYR A 321 4.50 -3.05 15.35
C TYR A 321 4.53 -4.43 16.03
N ILE A 322 3.64 -4.63 16.99
CA ILE A 322 3.31 -5.91 17.60
C ILE A 322 2.16 -6.50 16.79
N ILE A 323 2.28 -7.77 16.38
CA ILE A 323 1.40 -8.43 15.41
C ILE A 323 0.78 -9.67 16.04
#